data_AF-A0A6J7E9S8-F1
#
_entry.id   AF-A0A6J7E9S8-F1
#
_cell.length_a   1.000
_cell.length_b   1.000
_cell.length_c   1.000
_cell.angle_alpha   90.00
_cell.angle_beta   90.00
_cell.angle_gamma   90.00
#
_symmetry.space_group_name_H-M   'P 1'
#
loop_
_entity.id
_entity.type
_entity.pdbx_description
1 polymer ?
#
loop_
_entity_poly.entity_id
_entity_poly.type
_entity_poly.pdbx_seq_one_letter_code
_entity_poly.pdbx_strand_id
1 'polypeptide(L)'
;MPNAPVLEQIGLRTNEAVRFRRGDTGRWVQGRVARVNADGSITLHDIDGSARSLRPDRLEVRRPGSRGRLTWQNVEHVAITWEQLTLWCTADLG
;
A
#
# COMPACT_ATOMS: atom_id res chain seq x y z
N MET A 1 -16.07 3.50 5.63
CA MET A 1 -15.84 2.15 6.17
C MET A 1 -14.49 1.63 5.67
N PRO A 2 -13.72 0.88 6.47
CA PRO A 2 -12.58 0.12 5.97
C PRO A 2 -13.05 -0.92 4.93
N ASN A 3 -12.24 -1.17 3.91
CA ASN A 3 -12.51 -2.15 2.85
C ASN A 3 -11.37 -3.16 2.73
N ALA A 4 -11.16 -3.93 3.81
CA ALA A 4 -10.05 -4.89 3.93
C ALA A 4 -9.88 -5.83 2.72
N PRO A 5 -10.95 -6.40 2.11
CA PRO A 5 -10.77 -7.25 0.93
C PRO A 5 -10.13 -6.53 -0.26
N VAL A 6 -10.47 -5.24 -0.48
CA VAL A 6 -9.90 -4.45 -1.57
C VAL A 6 -8.44 -4.12 -1.29
N LEU A 7 -8.09 -3.84 -0.03
CA LEU A 7 -6.70 -3.65 0.37
C LEU A 7 -5.88 -4.93 0.14
N GLU A 8 -6.42 -6.08 0.52
CA GLU A 8 -5.74 -7.37 0.36
C GLU A 8 -5.50 -7.70 -1.12
N GLN A 9 -6.44 -7.36 -2.02
CA GLN A 9 -6.28 -7.54 -3.47
C GLN A 9 -5.15 -6.70 -4.10
N ILE A 10 -4.69 -5.64 -3.44
CA ILE A 10 -3.54 -4.84 -3.88
C ILE A 10 -2.32 -5.06 -2.97
N GLY A 11 -2.34 -6.15 -2.22
CA GLY A 11 -1.24 -6.55 -1.35
C GLY A 11 -1.02 -5.61 -0.16
N LEU A 12 -2.06 -4.96 0.36
CA LEU A 12 -2.03 -4.12 1.57
C LEU A 12 -2.92 -4.68 2.69
N ARG A 13 -2.73 -4.18 3.91
CA ARG A 13 -3.59 -4.50 5.07
C ARG A 13 -4.05 -3.24 5.80
N THR A 14 -5.22 -3.31 6.43
CA THR A 14 -5.68 -2.28 7.37
C THR A 14 -4.66 -2.07 8.49
N ASN A 15 -4.43 -0.81 8.87
CA ASN A 15 -3.43 -0.37 9.84
C ASN A 15 -1.97 -0.65 9.50
N GLU A 16 -1.69 -1.13 8.28
CA GLU A 16 -0.33 -1.38 7.82
C GLU A 16 0.48 -0.09 7.76
N ALA A 17 1.74 -0.17 8.20
CA ALA A 17 2.64 0.96 8.22
C ALA A 17 3.09 1.31 6.80
N VAL A 18 2.87 2.55 6.42
CA VAL A 18 3.31 3.14 5.16
C VAL A 18 4.14 4.39 5.42
N ARG A 19 4.86 4.85 4.41
CA ARG A 19 5.44 6.18 4.40
C ARG A 19 5.13 6.90 3.10
N PHE A 20 5.12 8.22 3.17
CA PHE A 20 4.89 9.13 2.05
C PHE A 20 5.73 10.39 2.22
N ARG A 21 5.84 11.22 1.17
CA ARG A 21 6.46 12.55 1.26
C ARG A 21 5.42 13.65 1.07
N ARG A 22 5.59 14.77 1.78
CA ARG A 22 4.85 16.01 1.52
C ARG A 22 5.57 16.73 0.36
N GLY A 23 5.11 16.51 -0.87
CA GLY A 23 5.81 16.93 -2.10
C GLY A 23 7.01 16.03 -2.44
N ASP A 24 7.68 16.28 -3.57
CA ASP A 24 8.70 15.35 -4.11
C ASP A 24 10.01 15.34 -3.30
N THR A 25 10.36 16.49 -2.71
CA THR A 25 11.60 16.70 -1.93
C THR A 25 11.37 16.72 -0.42
N GLY A 26 10.13 16.53 0.02
CA GLY A 26 9.78 16.58 1.44
C GLY A 26 10.36 15.42 2.26
N ARG A 27 10.37 15.59 3.58
CA ARG A 27 10.70 14.51 4.52
C ARG A 27 9.70 13.36 4.39
N TRP A 28 10.19 12.14 4.62
CA TRP A 28 9.32 10.99 4.81
C TRP A 28 8.47 11.15 6.07
N VAL A 29 7.17 10.95 5.93
CA VAL A 29 6.20 10.92 7.02
C VAL A 29 5.62 9.52 7.08
N GLN A 30 5.48 8.97 8.29
CA GLN A 30 4.85 7.68 8.50
C GLN A 30 3.33 7.84 8.66
N GLY A 31 2.60 6.84 8.18
CA GLY A 31 1.17 6.73 8.40
C GLY A 31 0.72 5.28 8.43
N ARG A 32 -0.59 5.09 8.62
CA ARG A 32 -1.25 3.78 8.62
C ARG A 32 -2.39 3.75 7.64
N VAL A 33 -2.46 2.66 6.87
CA VAL A 33 -3.52 2.44 5.87
C VAL A 33 -4.88 2.32 6.55
N ALA A 34 -5.88 3.01 6.02
CA ALA A 34 -7.26 2.93 6.49
C ALA A 34 -8.19 2.26 5.46
N ARG A 35 -8.13 2.67 4.18
CA ARG A 35 -8.97 2.14 3.10
C ARG A 35 -8.48 2.56 1.70
N VAL A 36 -8.98 1.88 0.67
CA VAL A 36 -8.97 2.37 -0.73
C VAL A 36 -10.27 3.14 -1.00
N ASN A 37 -10.21 4.23 -1.73
CA ASN A 37 -11.37 5.00 -2.19
C ASN A 37 -11.76 4.59 -3.61
N ALA A 38 -12.96 4.99 -4.05
CA ALA A 38 -13.48 4.63 -5.36
C ALA A 38 -12.62 5.14 -6.54
N ASP A 39 -11.84 6.21 -6.33
CA ASP A 39 -10.90 6.75 -7.32
C ASP A 39 -9.53 6.05 -7.33
N GLY A 40 -9.36 4.99 -6.53
CA GLY A 40 -8.12 4.25 -6.38
C GLY A 40 -7.09 4.90 -5.44
N SER A 41 -7.40 6.07 -4.85
CA SER A 41 -6.54 6.64 -3.80
C SER A 41 -6.66 5.86 -2.50
N ILE A 42 -5.61 5.88 -1.69
CA ILE A 42 -5.57 5.22 -0.39
C ILE A 42 -5.65 6.28 0.70
N THR A 43 -6.65 6.15 1.59
CA THR A 43 -6.71 6.93 2.81
C THR A 43 -5.79 6.32 3.86
N LEU A 44 -4.97 7.17 4.48
CA LEU A 44 -4.09 6.86 5.60
C LEU A 44 -4.20 7.91 6.70
N HIS A 45 -3.86 7.51 7.92
CA HIS A 45 -3.76 8.41 9.06
C HIS A 45 -2.27 8.56 9.40
N ASP A 46 -1.76 9.79 9.41
CA ASP A 46 -0.40 10.07 9.85
C ASP A 46 -0.28 10.05 11.38
N ILE A 47 0.95 10.22 11.91
CA ILE A 47 1.21 10.16 13.36
C ILE A 47 0.46 11.24 14.15
N ASP A 48 0.12 12.36 13.49
CA ASP A 48 -0.63 13.46 14.08
C ASP A 48 -2.15 13.19 14.06
N GLY A 49 -2.56 11.99 13.60
CA GLY A 49 -3.95 11.58 13.45
C GLY A 49 -4.66 12.19 12.23
N SER A 50 -3.94 12.95 11.39
CA SER A 50 -4.53 13.59 10.22
C SER A 50 -4.76 12.58 9.10
N ALA A 51 -5.96 12.62 8.51
CA ALA A 51 -6.28 11.83 7.33
C ALA A 51 -5.62 12.44 6.08
N ARG A 52 -5.05 11.58 5.22
CA ARG A 52 -4.53 11.91 3.90
C ARG A 52 -5.06 10.91 2.89
N SER A 53 -5.41 11.38 1.69
CA SER A 53 -5.75 10.51 0.55
C SER A 53 -4.68 10.67 -0.51
N LEU A 54 -3.94 9.60 -0.80
CA LEU A 54 -2.79 9.63 -1.71
C LEU A 54 -2.91 8.52 -2.75
N ARG A 55 -2.43 8.79 -3.97
CA ARG A 55 -2.32 7.74 -4.99
C ARG A 55 -1.26 6.69 -4.59
N PRO A 56 -1.38 5.43 -5.05
CA PRO A 56 -0.43 4.36 -4.74
C PRO A 56 1.03 4.70 -5.04
N ASP A 57 1.32 5.40 -6.14
CA ASP A 57 2.67 5.81 -6.56
C ASP A 57 3.36 6.75 -5.56
N ARG A 58 2.59 7.38 -4.66
CA ARG A 58 3.09 8.29 -3.61
C ARG A 58 3.33 7.60 -2.27
N LEU A 59 3.05 6.31 -2.18
CA LEU A 59 3.14 5.52 -0.96
C LEU A 59 4.23 4.46 -1.07
N GLU A 60 4.89 4.20 0.05
CA GLU A 60 5.74 3.04 0.20
C GLU A 60 5.34 2.21 1.41
N VAL A 61 5.41 0.89 1.26
CA VAL A 61 5.12 -0.11 2.29
C VAL A 61 6.33 -1.02 2.50
N ARG A 62 6.48 -1.61 3.69
CA ARG A 62 7.60 -2.53 3.96
C ARG A 62 7.33 -3.91 3.38
N ARG A 63 8.21 -4.39 2.50
CA ARG A 63 8.18 -5.76 1.97
C ARG A 63 9.57 -6.38 2.05
N PRO A 64 9.70 -7.72 2.11
CA PRO A 64 10.99 -8.37 1.97
C PRO A 64 11.64 -7.99 0.63
N GLY A 65 12.88 -7.52 0.66
CA GLY A 65 13.71 -7.36 -0.53
C GLY A 65 14.34 -8.70 -0.95
N SER A 66 15.09 -8.69 -2.06
CA SER A 66 15.74 -9.88 -2.62
C SER A 66 16.69 -10.62 -1.67
N ARG A 67 17.19 -9.94 -0.63
CA ARG A 67 18.05 -10.54 0.43
C ARG A 67 17.29 -10.80 1.74
N GLY A 68 15.96 -10.87 1.70
CA GLY A 68 15.10 -11.14 2.87
C GLY A 68 14.94 -9.99 3.87
N ARG A 69 15.74 -8.92 3.78
CA ARG A 69 15.59 -7.73 4.62
C ARG A 69 14.37 -6.90 4.20
N LEU A 70 13.61 -6.39 5.16
CA LEU A 70 12.51 -5.47 4.87
C LEU A 70 13.04 -4.17 4.26
N THR A 71 12.50 -3.81 3.10
CA THR A 71 12.74 -2.54 2.41
C THR A 71 11.42 -1.83 2.19
N TRP A 72 11.49 -0.50 2.10
CA TRP A 72 10.35 0.29 1.63
C TRP A 72 10.23 0.13 0.12
N GLN A 73 9.05 -0.24 -0.35
CA GLN A 73 8.75 -0.47 -1.76
C GLN A 73 7.49 0.30 -2.15
N ASN A 74 7.47 0.83 -3.37
CA ASN A 74 6.34 1.59 -3.89
C ASN A 74 5.08 0.74 -3.93
N VAL A 75 3.96 1.27 -3.44
CA VAL A 75 2.69 0.54 -3.37
C VAL A 75 2.16 0.17 -4.75
N GLU A 76 2.39 1.00 -5.78
CA GLU A 76 2.02 0.66 -7.17
C GLU A 76 2.72 -0.63 -7.63
N HIS A 77 4.01 -0.78 -7.38
CA HIS A 77 4.75 -2.01 -7.71
C HIS A 77 4.29 -3.22 -6.90
N VAL A 78 3.96 -3.01 -5.62
CA VAL A 78 3.44 -4.08 -4.75
C VAL A 78 2.07 -4.54 -5.25
N ALA A 79 1.19 -3.62 -5.63
CA ALA A 79 -0.13 -3.94 -6.17
C ALA A 79 -0.02 -4.78 -7.46
N ILE A 80 0.79 -4.35 -8.42
CA ILE A 80 1.02 -5.08 -9.68
C ILE A 80 1.52 -6.51 -9.39
N THR A 81 2.51 -6.65 -8.51
CA THR A 81 3.07 -7.97 -8.16
C THR A 81 2.00 -8.86 -7.53
N TRP A 82 1.15 -8.29 -6.68
CA TRP A 82 0.10 -9.04 -6.00
C TRP A 82 -1.04 -9.45 -6.92
N GLU A 83 -1.43 -8.59 -7.85
CA GLU A 83 -2.39 -8.91 -8.91
C GLU A 83 -1.89 -10.10 -9.74
N GLN A 84 -0.61 -10.12 -10.14
CA GLN A 84 0.00 -11.24 -10.86
C GLN A 84 -0.07 -12.55 -10.06
N LEU A 85 0.27 -12.52 -8.76
CA LEU A 85 0.19 -13.71 -7.90
C LEU A 85 -1.24 -14.23 -7.74
N THR A 86 -2.20 -13.32 -7.61
CA THR A 86 -3.63 -13.68 -7.49
C THR A 86 -4.13 -14.36 -8.78
N LEU A 87 -3.73 -13.85 -9.94
CA LEU A 87 -4.05 -14.43 -11.24
C LEU A 87 -3.44 -15.84 -11.40
N TRP A 88 -2.16 -16.02 -11.04
CA TRP A 88 -1.52 -17.34 -11.10
C TRP A 88 -2.16 -18.35 -10.14
N CYS A 89 -2.46 -17.94 -8.90
CA CYS A 89 -3.11 -18.82 -7.94
C CYS A 89 -4.52 -19.24 -8.38
N THR A 90 -5.23 -18.37 -9.11
CA THR A 90 -6.57 -18.69 -9.64
C THR A 90 -6.51 -19.63 -10.85
N ALA A 91 -5.44 -19.55 -11.65
CA ALA A 91 -5.26 -20.42 -12.82
C ALA A 91 -4.95 -21.88 -12.48
N ASP A 92 -4.36 -22.15 -11.30
CA ASP A 92 -4.04 -23.51 -10.83
C ASP A 92 -5.26 -24.31 -10.32
N LEU A 93 -6.46 -23.71 -10.31
CA LEU A 93 -7.71 -24.35 -9.86
C LEU A 93 -8.63 -24.78 -11.03
N GLY A 94 -8.12 -24.78 -12.26
CA GLY A 94 -8.87 -25.11 -13.49
C GLY A 94 -8.43 -26.40 -14.17
#